data_AF-A0A1H2WA46-F1
#
_entry.id   AF-A0A1H2WA46-F1
#
_cell.length_a   1.000
_cell.length_b   1.000
_cell.length_c   1.000
_cell.angle_alpha   90.00
_cell.angle_beta   90.00
_cell.angle_gamma   90.00
#
_symmetry.space_group_name_H-M   'P 1'
#
loop_
_entity.id
_entity.type
_entity.pdbx_description
1 polymer ?
#
loop_
_entity_poly.entity_id
_entity_poly.type
_entity_poly.pdbx_seq_one_letter_code
_entity_poly.pdbx_strand_id
1 'polypeptide(L)'
;MPSPHMKPDPEFDAARDNAYSVTAAELRQFIERWEHLDAEKKDIAAQQKEVMAEAKCRGYSTKVIRMVIALRKRTADDIAEEEAVLDMYKTALGMA
;
A
#
# COMPACT_ATOMS: atom_id res chain seq x y z
N MET A 1 42.36 -38.28 -4.56
CA MET A 1 42.50 -36.98 -3.86
C MET A 1 41.59 -37.02 -2.65
N PRO A 2 42.07 -36.99 -1.40
CA PRO A 2 41.19 -36.91 -0.24
C PRO A 2 40.48 -35.56 -0.24
N SER A 3 39.14 -35.55 -0.06
CA SER A 3 38.35 -34.33 0.06
C SER A 3 38.90 -33.45 1.19
N PRO A 4 39.07 -32.12 0.99
CA PRO A 4 39.47 -31.24 2.06
C PRO A 4 38.40 -31.25 3.16
N HIS A 5 38.66 -31.95 4.26
CA HIS A 5 37.92 -31.73 5.50
C HIS A 5 38.41 -30.40 6.06
N MET A 6 37.65 -29.33 5.81
CA MET A 6 37.78 -28.09 6.55
C MET A 6 37.52 -28.45 8.02
N LYS A 7 38.52 -28.26 8.89
CA LYS A 7 38.32 -28.45 10.33
C LYS A 7 37.30 -27.42 10.82
N PRO A 8 36.44 -27.76 11.80
CA PRO A 8 35.55 -26.76 12.40
C PRO A 8 36.41 -25.63 12.98
N ASP A 9 36.20 -24.43 12.45
CA ASP A 9 36.83 -23.20 12.89
C ASP A 9 35.80 -22.40 13.69
N PRO A 10 35.92 -22.36 15.03
CA PRO A 10 34.97 -21.68 15.90
C PRO A 10 34.81 -20.19 15.58
N GLU A 11 35.86 -19.55 15.03
CA GLU A 11 35.84 -18.14 14.67
C GLU A 11 35.00 -17.90 13.41
N PHE A 12 35.10 -18.81 12.42
CA PHE A 12 34.26 -18.79 11.22
C PHE A 12 32.79 -19.08 11.52
N ASP A 13 32.51 -20.09 12.35
CA ASP A 13 31.15 -20.43 12.74
C ASP A 13 30.49 -19.28 13.53
N ALA A 14 31.22 -18.64 14.44
CA ALA A 14 30.73 -17.47 15.17
C ALA A 14 30.44 -16.27 14.26
N ALA A 15 31.29 -16.00 13.27
CA ALA A 15 31.08 -14.92 12.30
C ALA A 15 29.85 -15.18 11.40
N ARG A 16 29.66 -16.42 10.97
CA ARG A 16 28.49 -16.85 10.20
C ARG A 16 27.20 -16.68 11.00
N ASP A 17 27.18 -17.15 12.24
CA ASP A 17 26.02 -17.07 13.12
C ASP A 17 25.71 -15.60 13.48
N ASN A 18 26.74 -14.76 13.65
CA ASN A 18 26.57 -13.31 13.78
C ASN A 18 25.90 -12.70 12.53
N ALA A 19 26.40 -12.99 11.32
CA ALA A 19 25.80 -12.52 10.08
C ALA A 19 24.33 -12.97 9.91
N TYR A 20 24.01 -14.23 10.28
CA TYR A 20 22.62 -14.71 10.33
C TYR A 20 21.76 -13.95 11.34
N SER A 21 22.30 -13.64 12.52
CA SER A 21 21.58 -12.86 13.53
C SER A 21 21.31 -11.42 13.09
N VAL A 22 22.27 -10.79 12.40
CA VAL A 22 22.13 -9.43 11.84
C VAL A 22 21.06 -9.42 10.74
N THR A 23 21.11 -10.37 9.80
CA THR A 23 20.10 -10.48 8.73
C THR A 23 18.71 -10.80 9.27
N ALA A 24 18.61 -11.65 10.30
CA ALA A 24 17.36 -11.92 10.99
C ALA A 24 16.81 -10.70 11.75
N ALA A 25 17.68 -9.86 12.33
CA ALA A 25 17.28 -8.62 12.99
C ALA A 25 16.73 -7.60 11.99
N GLU A 26 17.36 -7.44 10.84
CA GLU A 26 16.88 -6.57 9.77
C GLU A 26 15.52 -7.01 9.23
N LEU A 27 15.34 -8.32 8.97
CA LEU A 27 14.06 -8.87 8.53
C LEU A 27 12.94 -8.60 9.56
N ARG A 28 13.22 -8.77 10.86
CA ARG A 28 12.26 -8.45 11.93
C ARG A 28 11.84 -6.98 11.90
N GLN A 29 12.78 -6.05 11.69
CA GLN A 29 12.45 -4.62 11.59
C GLN A 29 11.54 -4.30 10.39
N PHE A 30 11.70 -4.99 9.26
CA PHE A 30 10.76 -4.83 8.14
C PHE A 30 9.37 -5.36 8.48
N ILE A 31 9.29 -6.55 9.10
CA ILE A 31 8.02 -7.17 9.51
C ILE A 31 7.30 -6.27 10.53
N GLU A 32 7.98 -5.84 11.59
CA GLU A 32 7.39 -4.99 12.63
C GLU A 32 6.87 -3.68 12.07
N ARG A 33 7.63 -3.01 11.18
CA ARG A 33 7.15 -1.80 10.49
C ARG A 33 5.91 -2.07 9.64
N TRP A 34 5.88 -3.19 8.92
CA TRP A 34 4.72 -3.55 8.12
C TRP A 34 3.48 -3.83 8.97
N GLU A 35 3.63 -4.62 10.04
CA GLU A 35 2.55 -4.94 10.97
C GLU A 35 2.00 -3.69 11.66
N HIS A 36 2.87 -2.75 12.02
CA HIS A 36 2.46 -1.45 12.53
C HIS A 36 1.61 -0.67 11.51
N LEU A 37 2.07 -0.56 10.26
CA LEU A 37 1.31 0.10 9.19
C LEU A 37 -0.03 -0.60 8.90
N ASP A 38 -0.09 -1.94 9.00
CA ASP A 38 -1.34 -2.69 8.83
C ASP A 38 -2.33 -2.43 9.97
N ALA A 39 -1.84 -2.30 11.21
CA ALA A 39 -2.65 -1.89 12.35
C ALA A 39 -3.19 -0.47 12.17
N GLU A 40 -2.33 0.51 11.83
CA GLU A 40 -2.74 1.89 11.54
C GLU A 40 -3.78 1.95 10.42
N LYS A 41 -3.60 1.17 9.36
CA LYS A 41 -4.56 1.08 8.25
C LYS A 41 -5.93 0.58 8.71
N LYS A 42 -5.98 -0.40 9.61
CA LYS A 42 -7.24 -0.90 10.19
C LYS A 42 -7.92 0.16 11.04
N ASP A 43 -7.16 0.88 11.86
CA ASP A 43 -7.68 1.96 12.71
C ASP A 43 -8.23 3.12 11.87
N ILE A 44 -7.50 3.55 10.84
CA ILE A 44 -7.95 4.56 9.88
C ILE A 44 -9.23 4.10 9.18
N ALA A 45 -9.31 2.83 8.77
CA ALA A 45 -10.51 2.29 8.13
C ALA A 45 -11.72 2.28 9.09
N ALA A 46 -11.50 2.03 10.38
CA ALA A 46 -12.55 2.13 11.40
C ALA A 46 -13.03 3.58 11.57
N GLN A 47 -12.11 4.52 11.72
CA GLN A 47 -12.43 5.96 11.81
C GLN A 47 -13.19 6.46 10.57
N GLN A 48 -12.80 6.03 9.36
CA GLN A 48 -13.54 6.37 8.13
C GLN A 48 -14.98 5.84 8.14
N LYS A 49 -15.23 4.66 8.72
CA LYS A 49 -16.58 4.10 8.88
C LYS A 49 -17.40 4.93 9.86
N GLU A 50 -16.81 5.37 10.97
CA GLU A 50 -17.47 6.22 11.95
C GLU A 50 -17.92 7.56 11.34
N VAL A 51 -17.04 8.23 10.58
CA VAL A 51 -17.39 9.46 9.85
C VAL A 51 -18.58 9.24 8.91
N MET A 52 -18.60 8.12 8.19
CA MET A 52 -19.71 7.79 7.29
C MET A 52 -21.00 7.48 8.07
N ALA A 53 -20.89 6.82 9.22
CA ALA A 53 -22.04 6.54 10.09
C ALA A 53 -22.63 7.84 10.66
N GLU A 54 -21.78 8.76 11.13
CA GLU A 54 -22.18 10.08 11.59
C GLU A 54 -22.88 10.88 10.49
N ALA A 55 -22.30 10.91 9.28
CA ALA A 55 -22.92 11.57 8.13
C ALA A 55 -24.31 10.99 7.83
N LYS A 56 -24.45 9.66 7.91
CA LYS A 56 -25.74 8.98 7.72
C LYS A 56 -26.75 9.37 8.80
N CYS A 57 -26.35 9.40 10.07
CA CYS A 57 -27.23 9.81 11.18
C CYS A 57 -27.69 11.27 11.05
N ARG A 58 -26.86 12.14 10.47
CA ARG A 58 -27.20 13.53 10.14
C ARG A 58 -28.05 13.68 8.87
N GLY A 59 -28.37 12.59 8.17
CA GLY A 59 -29.23 12.59 6.98
C GLY A 59 -28.49 12.75 5.65
N TYR A 60 -27.16 12.74 5.63
CA TYR A 60 -26.39 12.80 4.38
C TYR A 60 -26.32 11.45 3.67
N SER A 61 -26.28 11.49 2.34
CA SER A 61 -26.03 10.30 1.51
C SER A 61 -24.56 9.93 1.50
N THR A 62 -24.19 8.87 2.21
CA THR A 62 -22.81 8.34 2.23
C THR A 62 -22.33 7.89 0.84
N LYS A 63 -23.25 7.46 -0.03
CA LYS A 63 -22.93 7.16 -1.44
C LYS A 63 -22.45 8.40 -2.18
N VAL A 64 -23.17 9.51 -2.06
CA VAL A 64 -22.81 10.78 -2.72
C VAL A 64 -21.51 11.34 -2.14
N ILE A 65 -21.32 11.28 -0.81
CA ILE A 65 -20.05 11.68 -0.18
C ILE A 65 -18.86 10.90 -0.77
N ARG A 66 -18.97 9.57 -0.92
CA ARG A 66 -17.91 8.76 -1.54
C ARG A 66 -17.65 9.13 -2.99
N MET A 67 -18.69 9.44 -3.76
CA MET A 67 -18.53 9.94 -5.13
C MET A 67 -17.77 11.27 -5.16
N VAL A 68 -18.12 12.22 -4.28
CA VAL A 68 -17.40 13.50 -4.17
C VAL A 68 -15.94 13.29 -3.76
N ILE A 69 -15.66 12.40 -2.81
CA ILE A 69 -14.27 12.07 -2.42
C ILE A 69 -13.50 11.48 -3.61
N ALA A 70 -14.11 10.57 -4.38
CA ALA A 70 -13.49 9.98 -5.56
C ALA A 70 -13.21 11.03 -6.64
N LEU A 71 -14.18 11.90 -6.95
CA LEU A 71 -14.02 13.02 -7.88
C LEU A 71 -12.87 13.95 -7.45
N ARG A 72 -12.76 14.24 -6.15
CA ARG A 72 -11.70 15.09 -5.61
C ARG A 72 -10.31 14.43 -5.58
N LYS A 73 -10.25 13.11 -5.71
CA LYS A 73 -9.00 12.35 -5.80
C LYS A 73 -8.46 12.25 -7.22
N ARG A 74 -9.28 12.53 -8.24
CA ARG A 74 -8.85 12.49 -9.63
C ARG A 74 -7.71 13.46 -9.84
N THR A 75 -6.63 12.96 -10.44
CA THR A 75 -5.47 13.75 -10.79
C THR A 75 -5.71 14.50 -12.11
N ALA A 76 -4.86 15.47 -12.43
CA ALA A 76 -4.92 16.16 -13.71
C ALA A 76 -4.79 15.18 -14.90
N ASP A 77 -4.00 14.12 -14.73
CA ASP A 77 -3.79 13.08 -15.75
C ASP A 77 -5.07 12.24 -15.93
N ASP A 78 -5.73 11.82 -14.84
CA ASP A 78 -7.01 11.10 -14.91
C ASP A 78 -8.12 11.94 -15.57
N ILE A 79 -8.04 13.27 -15.45
CA ILE A 79 -8.98 14.20 -16.10
C ILE A 79 -8.64 14.29 -17.59
N ALA A 80 -7.37 14.50 -17.94
CA ALA A 80 -6.92 14.62 -19.32
C ALA A 80 -7.18 13.36 -20.15
N GLU A 81 -6.99 12.16 -19.57
CA GLU A 81 -7.26 10.89 -20.26
C GLU A 81 -8.76 10.72 -20.54
N GLU A 82 -9.62 10.97 -19.55
CA GLU A 82 -11.07 10.91 -19.77
C GLU A 82 -11.56 11.96 -20.76
N GLU A 83 -11.01 13.18 -20.72
CA GLU A 83 -11.34 14.23 -21.69
C GLU A 83 -10.94 13.85 -23.12
N ALA A 84 -9.77 13.24 -23.31
CA ALA A 84 -9.33 12.76 -24.61
C ALA A 84 -10.24 11.64 -25.16
N VAL A 85 -10.65 10.69 -24.31
CA VAL A 85 -11.61 9.64 -24.68
C VAL A 85 -12.98 10.23 -25.02
N LEU A 86 -13.45 11.19 -24.23
CA LEU A 86 -14.71 11.88 -24.45
C LEU A 86 -14.71 12.65 -25.78
N ASP A 87 -13.61 13.33 -26.10
CA ASP A 87 -13.46 14.08 -27.34
C ASP A 87 -13.45 13.17 -28.57
N MET A 88 -12.78 12.01 -28.48
CA MET A 88 -12.83 10.97 -29.50
C MET A 88 -14.27 10.50 -29.74
N TYR A 89 -15.05 10.25 -28.67
CA TYR A 89 -16.45 9.83 -28.80
C TYR A 89 -17.35 10.93 -29.37
N LYS A 90 -17.18 12.19 -28.95
CA LYS A 90 -17.93 13.33 -29.51
C LYS A 90 -17.66 13.48 -31.00
N THR A 91 -16.39 13.35 -31.41
CA THR A 91 -15.99 13.36 -32.81
C THR A 91 -16.66 12.22 -33.58
N ALA A 92 -16.64 10.99 -33.04
CA ALA A 92 -17.28 9.83 -33.67
C ALA A 92 -18.81 9.95 -33.79
N LEU A 93 -19.45 10.66 -32.87
CA LEU A 93 -20.88 10.93 -32.88
C LEU A 93 -21.27 12.20 -33.66
N GLY A 94 -20.31 12.91 -34.26
CA GLY A 94 -20.57 14.17 -34.99
C GLY A 94 -21.09 15.29 -34.09
N MET A 95 -20.71 15.27 -32.81
CA MET A 95 -21.10 16.26 -31.79
C MET A 95 -20.02 17.34 -31.57
N ALA A 96 -19.03 17.42 -32.46
CA ALA A 96 -17.92 18.38 -32.45
C ALA A 96 -18.23 19.58 -33.34
#